data_AF-A2DT95-F1
#
_entry.id   AF-A2DT95-F1
#
_cell.length_a   1.000
_cell.length_b   1.000
_cell.length_c   1.000
_cell.angle_alpha   90.00
_cell.angle_beta   90.00
_cell.angle_gamma   90.00
#
_symmetry.space_group_name_H-M   'P 1'
#
loop_
_entity.id
_entity.type
_entity.pdbx_description
1 polymer ?
#
loop_
_entity_poly.entity_id
_entity_poly.type
_entity_poly.pdbx_seq_one_letter_code
_entity_poly.pdbx_strand_id
1 'polypeptide(L)'
;MMSSDLEIDYTSKWYYINNMYFILQNDKIYRSSSIPQGQFEQIFQADGDIEVLCYASNVCVLVSGGMVYSYPVSYNRHIYLSQDFSQDPEKTPSWELVYSFTPKLTRNYRFTNLFYIDGYFIALGCGDLVNISSDGRNWSEITKFQDVRKAIFKNNTLILMTRPILISYPVSILYNKFNIHNGLNTILEMIYPIGSIYTSMNSTNPADVFGFGTWQQITDRFLYCANSSKQTGGSKKITGENLPAHSHYVNLNTQDSGWHSHTYTNSFEYPDGNNGFPDGWSDRDASRGKYWYGNKNRWNEGYTSNGSGTHSHNVSGYTQTTGRGTDYMPPYMTVYAWFRVQ
;
A
#
# COMPACT_ATOMS: atom_id res chain seq x y z
N MET A 1 -45.06 -41.52 24.32
CA MET A 1 -45.94 -40.34 24.21
C MET A 1 -46.87 -40.56 23.05
N MET A 2 -48.16 -40.27 23.21
CA MET A 2 -49.20 -40.57 22.23
C MET A 2 -48.94 -39.83 20.90
N SER A 3 -48.84 -40.59 19.82
CA SER A 3 -48.87 -40.11 18.43
C SER A 3 -50.23 -39.46 18.21
N SER A 4 -50.33 -38.14 18.39
CA SER A 4 -51.43 -37.40 17.78
C SER A 4 -51.16 -37.38 16.28
N ASP A 5 -52.07 -37.94 15.49
CA ASP A 5 -52.03 -37.79 14.03
C ASP A 5 -51.91 -36.31 13.71
N LEU A 6 -50.86 -35.92 12.99
CA LEU A 6 -50.63 -34.54 12.59
C LEU A 6 -51.80 -34.08 11.72
N GLU A 7 -52.64 -33.16 12.22
CA GLU A 7 -53.73 -32.57 11.45
C GLU A 7 -53.18 -31.55 10.45
N ILE A 8 -53.01 -31.98 9.20
CA ILE A 8 -52.50 -31.16 8.11
C ILE A 8 -53.63 -30.27 7.58
N ASP A 9 -53.41 -28.95 7.56
CA ASP A 9 -54.32 -27.99 6.92
C ASP A 9 -53.83 -27.56 5.52
N TYR A 10 -54.64 -26.73 4.85
CA TYR A 10 -54.37 -26.25 3.49
C TYR A 10 -53.19 -25.26 3.37
N THR A 11 -52.64 -24.79 4.49
CA THR A 11 -51.48 -23.89 4.56
C THR A 11 -50.16 -24.65 4.72
N SER A 12 -50.22 -25.94 5.06
CA SER A 12 -49.05 -26.79 5.24
C SER A 12 -48.20 -26.90 3.97
N LYS A 13 -46.89 -26.64 4.11
CA LYS A 13 -45.92 -26.69 3.01
C LYS A 13 -45.06 -27.93 3.13
N TRP A 14 -44.94 -28.68 2.04
CA TRP A 14 -44.21 -29.94 1.98
C TRP A 14 -42.84 -29.77 1.33
N TYR A 15 -41.82 -30.36 1.95
CA TYR A 15 -40.47 -30.38 1.42
C TYR A 15 -39.91 -31.80 1.48
N TYR A 16 -39.14 -32.17 0.45
CA TYR A 16 -38.33 -33.38 0.46
C TYR A 16 -36.87 -32.98 0.34
N ILE A 17 -36.12 -33.17 1.41
CA ILE A 17 -34.76 -32.65 1.57
C ILE A 17 -33.91 -33.70 2.27
N ASN A 18 -32.70 -33.92 1.77
CA ASN A 18 -31.74 -34.84 2.38
C ASN A 18 -32.36 -36.22 2.72
N ASN A 19 -33.16 -36.77 1.80
CA ASN A 19 -33.90 -38.02 1.94
C ASN A 19 -34.95 -38.09 3.08
N MET A 20 -35.42 -36.94 3.56
CA MET A 20 -36.47 -36.85 4.58
C MET A 20 -37.60 -35.95 4.11
N TYR A 21 -38.80 -36.22 4.63
CA TYR A 21 -40.00 -35.43 4.40
C TYR A 21 -40.18 -34.42 5.52
N PHE A 22 -40.49 -33.18 5.15
CA PHE A 22 -40.77 -32.10 6.10
C PHE A 22 -42.13 -31.47 5.80
N ILE A 23 -42.83 -31.14 6.87
CA ILE A 23 -44.05 -30.35 6.83
C ILE A 23 -43.81 -29.09 7.66
N LEU A 24 -43.94 -27.93 7.01
CA LEU A 24 -43.99 -26.64 7.69
C LEU A 24 -45.46 -26.29 7.88
N GLN A 25 -45.88 -26.07 9.12
CA GLN A 25 -47.25 -25.69 9.45
C GLN A 25 -47.20 -24.61 10.52
N ASN A 26 -47.67 -23.40 10.16
CA ASN A 26 -47.56 -22.20 10.98
C ASN A 26 -46.12 -21.98 11.45
N ASP A 27 -45.88 -21.96 12.76
CA ASP A 27 -44.59 -21.76 13.41
C ASP A 27 -43.79 -23.06 13.64
N LYS A 28 -44.26 -24.21 13.17
CA LYS A 28 -43.68 -25.53 13.49
C LYS A 28 -43.14 -26.27 12.27
N ILE A 29 -42.10 -27.07 12.52
CA ILE A 29 -41.55 -28.03 11.56
C ILE A 29 -41.75 -29.44 12.07
N TYR A 30 -42.30 -30.27 11.21
CA TYR A 30 -42.39 -31.70 11.40
C TYR A 30 -41.51 -32.44 10.40
N ARG A 31 -40.94 -33.56 10.83
CA ARG A 31 -40.05 -34.42 10.02
C ARG A 31 -40.55 -35.85 10.03
N SER A 32 -40.37 -36.54 8.91
CA SER A 32 -40.52 -37.99 8.82
C SER A 32 -39.53 -38.61 7.82
N SER A 33 -39.09 -39.84 8.07
CA SER A 33 -38.30 -40.64 7.12
C SER A 33 -39.18 -41.38 6.10
N SER A 34 -40.50 -41.40 6.29
CA SER A 34 -41.42 -42.25 5.52
C SER A 34 -42.83 -41.66 5.52
N ILE A 35 -43.39 -41.43 4.34
CA ILE A 35 -44.80 -41.00 4.19
C ILE A 35 -45.79 -42.08 4.68
N PRO A 36 -45.65 -43.37 4.30
CA PRO A 36 -46.68 -44.39 4.60
C PRO A 36 -46.91 -44.65 6.08
N GLN A 37 -45.93 -44.34 6.94
CA GLN A 37 -46.01 -44.62 8.37
C GLN A 37 -46.69 -43.49 9.15
N GLY A 38 -46.96 -42.33 8.53
CA GLY A 38 -47.73 -41.22 9.13
C GLY A 38 -47.11 -40.59 10.38
N GLN A 39 -45.95 -41.06 10.83
CA GLN A 39 -45.27 -40.57 12.02
C GLN A 39 -44.43 -39.35 11.66
N PHE A 40 -45.01 -38.19 11.91
CA PHE A 40 -44.34 -36.90 11.83
C PHE A 40 -44.01 -36.42 13.24
N GLU A 41 -42.72 -36.20 13.50
CA GLU A 41 -42.25 -35.67 14.77
C GLU A 41 -42.02 -34.17 14.65
N GLN A 42 -42.49 -33.38 15.63
CA GLN A 42 -42.15 -31.96 15.72
C GLN A 42 -40.68 -31.82 16.11
N ILE A 43 -39.87 -31.23 15.23
CA ILE A 43 -38.42 -31.06 15.45
C ILE A 43 -38.03 -29.62 15.81
N PHE A 44 -38.90 -28.65 15.53
CA PHE A 44 -38.61 -27.23 15.75
C PHE A 44 -39.88 -26.39 15.83
N GLN A 45 -39.81 -25.31 16.59
CA GLN A 45 -40.81 -24.24 16.64
C GLN A 45 -40.09 -22.89 16.57
N ALA A 46 -40.46 -22.07 15.60
CA ALA A 46 -39.88 -20.76 15.34
C ALA A 46 -40.64 -19.64 16.06
N ASP A 47 -39.98 -18.49 16.26
CA ASP A 47 -40.68 -17.26 16.61
C ASP A 47 -41.41 -16.71 15.37
N GLY A 48 -42.68 -17.09 15.21
CA GLY A 48 -43.57 -16.68 14.11
C GLY A 48 -43.69 -17.70 12.97
N ASP A 49 -44.60 -17.42 12.04
CA ASP A 49 -44.95 -18.35 10.97
C ASP A 49 -43.77 -18.59 10.03
N ILE A 50 -43.52 -19.85 9.72
CA ILE A 50 -42.46 -20.31 8.84
C ILE A 50 -42.92 -20.15 7.39
N GLU A 51 -42.17 -19.38 6.62
CA GLU A 51 -42.56 -19.06 5.25
C GLU A 51 -41.96 -20.03 4.24
N VAL A 52 -40.69 -20.40 4.41
CA VAL A 52 -40.00 -21.30 3.48
C VAL A 52 -38.74 -21.85 4.12
N LEU A 53 -38.32 -23.02 3.63
CA LEU A 53 -37.11 -23.71 4.03
C LEU A 53 -36.27 -24.05 2.79
N CYS A 54 -34.96 -23.96 2.93
CA CYS A 54 -34.00 -24.26 1.87
C CYS A 54 -32.80 -25.03 2.46
N TYR A 55 -32.40 -26.10 1.79
CA TYR A 55 -31.23 -26.88 2.16
C TYR A 55 -30.20 -26.85 1.04
N ALA A 56 -28.99 -26.43 1.38
CA ALA A 56 -27.86 -26.42 0.48
C ALA A 56 -26.54 -26.38 1.24
N SER A 57 -25.45 -26.84 0.63
CA SER A 57 -24.12 -26.82 1.24
C SER A 57 -24.06 -27.45 2.64
N ASN A 58 -24.86 -28.50 2.87
CA ASN A 58 -25.02 -29.18 4.16
C ASN A 58 -25.55 -28.28 5.29
N VAL A 59 -26.24 -27.21 4.93
CA VAL A 59 -26.90 -26.28 5.86
C VAL A 59 -28.37 -26.19 5.48
N CYS A 60 -29.23 -26.32 6.49
CA CYS A 60 -30.65 -26.02 6.36
C CYS A 60 -30.91 -24.60 6.89
N VAL A 61 -31.54 -23.78 6.08
CA VAL A 61 -31.95 -22.42 6.42
C VAL A 61 -33.46 -22.35 6.31
N LEU A 62 -34.11 -21.72 7.28
CA LEU A 62 -35.51 -21.34 7.20
C LEU A 62 -35.67 -19.86 7.49
N VAL A 63 -36.72 -19.28 6.93
CA VAL A 63 -37.14 -17.91 7.28
C VAL A 63 -38.53 -17.96 7.90
N SER A 64 -38.70 -17.20 9.00
CA SER A 64 -39.99 -17.04 9.65
C SER A 64 -40.27 -15.56 9.95
N GLY A 65 -41.52 -15.28 10.25
CA GLY A 65 -41.93 -13.95 10.69
C GLY A 65 -43.37 -13.92 11.18
N GLY A 66 -43.65 -12.98 12.06
CA GLY A 66 -44.99 -12.76 12.60
C GLY A 66 -45.41 -11.31 12.42
N MET A 67 -46.70 -11.08 12.21
CA MET A 67 -47.27 -9.74 12.21
C MET A 67 -47.18 -9.15 13.61
N VAL A 68 -46.58 -7.97 13.73
CA VAL A 68 -46.61 -7.15 14.94
C VAL A 68 -47.76 -6.17 14.76
N TYR A 69 -48.76 -6.24 15.65
CA TYR A 69 -49.90 -5.32 15.67
C TYR A 69 -49.46 -3.91 16.08
N SER A 70 -48.77 -3.22 15.17
CA SER A 70 -48.46 -1.80 15.22
C SER A 70 -49.26 -1.07 14.15
N TYR A 71 -49.46 0.24 14.30
CA TYR A 71 -49.96 1.07 13.20
C TYR A 71 -48.85 1.99 12.67
N PRO A 72 -48.55 1.95 11.36
CA PRO A 72 -48.87 0.89 10.39
C PRO A 72 -48.36 -0.53 10.74
N VAL A 73 -48.89 -1.54 10.03
CA VAL A 73 -48.54 -2.96 10.23
C VAL A 73 -47.06 -3.20 9.97
N SER A 74 -46.46 -4.06 10.79
CA SER A 74 -45.06 -4.44 10.69
C SER A 74 -44.88 -5.95 10.88
N TYR A 75 -43.74 -6.50 10.45
CA TYR A 75 -43.43 -7.92 10.60
C TYR A 75 -42.06 -8.11 11.25
N ASN A 76 -41.99 -8.99 12.25
CA ASN A 76 -40.72 -9.53 12.71
C ASN A 76 -40.15 -10.44 11.63
N ARG A 77 -38.83 -10.44 11.48
CA ARG A 77 -38.13 -11.26 10.49
C ARG A 77 -37.06 -12.07 11.21
N HIS A 78 -37.10 -13.39 11.06
CA HIS A 78 -36.14 -14.29 11.64
C HIS A 78 -35.59 -15.23 10.57
N ILE A 79 -34.30 -15.54 10.67
CA ILE A 79 -33.66 -16.59 9.88
C ILE A 79 -33.00 -17.55 10.87
N TYR A 80 -33.31 -18.83 10.72
CA TYR A 80 -32.72 -19.89 11.50
C TYR A 80 -31.88 -20.79 10.61
N LEU A 81 -30.83 -21.33 11.20
CA LEU A 81 -29.87 -22.21 10.57
C LEU A 81 -29.73 -23.49 11.38
N SER A 82 -29.57 -24.60 10.68
CA SER A 82 -29.20 -25.89 11.27
C SER A 82 -28.17 -26.59 10.39
N GLN A 83 -27.10 -27.07 11.02
CA GLN A 83 -26.05 -27.88 10.39
C GLN A 83 -26.19 -29.38 10.71
N ASP A 84 -26.95 -29.70 11.75
CA ASP A 84 -27.16 -31.06 12.26
C ASP A 84 -28.40 -31.71 11.65
N PHE A 85 -28.55 -31.63 10.32
CA PHE A 85 -29.61 -32.32 9.57
C PHE A 85 -29.24 -33.79 9.30
N SER A 86 -28.91 -34.51 10.37
CA SER A 86 -28.66 -35.96 10.33
C SER A 86 -29.89 -36.71 9.81
N GLN A 87 -29.66 -37.80 9.08
CA GLN A 87 -30.71 -38.76 8.72
C GLN A 87 -31.11 -39.65 9.90
N ASP A 88 -30.41 -39.55 11.02
CA ASP A 88 -30.74 -40.26 12.25
C ASP A 88 -32.06 -39.71 12.85
N PRO A 89 -33.12 -40.53 12.91
CA PRO A 89 -34.41 -40.12 13.45
C PRO A 89 -34.33 -39.79 14.95
N GLU A 90 -33.40 -40.37 15.71
CA GLU A 90 -33.26 -40.09 17.15
C GLU A 90 -32.54 -38.75 17.42
N LYS A 91 -31.85 -38.19 16.42
CA LYS A 91 -31.17 -36.90 16.55
C LYS A 91 -32.08 -35.76 16.10
N THR A 92 -32.51 -34.95 17.07
CA THR A 92 -33.23 -33.70 16.80
C THR A 92 -32.24 -32.65 16.25
N PRO A 93 -32.51 -32.02 15.10
CA PRO A 93 -31.65 -30.96 14.58
C PRO A 93 -31.61 -29.77 15.53
N SER A 94 -30.41 -29.28 15.86
CA SER A 94 -30.26 -28.02 16.58
C SER A 94 -30.50 -26.85 15.64
N TRP A 95 -31.35 -25.91 16.04
CA TRP A 95 -31.63 -24.69 15.28
C TRP A 95 -31.07 -23.48 16.01
N GLU A 96 -30.38 -22.64 15.26
CA GLU A 96 -29.79 -21.39 15.73
C GLU A 96 -30.47 -20.21 15.04
N LEU A 97 -30.87 -19.20 15.82
CA LEU A 97 -31.33 -17.92 15.29
C LEU A 97 -30.11 -17.10 14.84
N VAL A 98 -29.90 -16.97 13.54
CA VAL A 98 -28.71 -16.31 12.94
C VAL A 98 -29.00 -14.89 12.44
N TYR A 99 -30.27 -14.56 12.25
CA TYR A 99 -30.70 -13.21 11.90
C TYR A 99 -32.03 -12.92 12.56
N SER A 100 -32.16 -11.74 13.17
CA SER A 100 -33.42 -11.23 13.67
C SER A 100 -33.54 -9.74 13.37
N PHE A 101 -34.75 -9.32 13.00
CA PHE A 101 -35.07 -7.93 12.83
C PHE A 101 -36.47 -7.63 13.36
N THR A 102 -36.52 -6.67 14.29
CA THR A 102 -37.76 -6.09 14.80
C THR A 102 -37.88 -4.64 14.31
N PRO A 103 -38.90 -4.32 13.50
CA PRO A 103 -39.09 -2.98 12.95
C PRO A 103 -39.41 -1.94 14.03
N LYS A 104 -38.76 -0.76 13.97
CA LYS A 104 -39.02 0.38 14.88
C LYS A 104 -40.05 1.37 14.34
N LEU A 105 -40.09 1.56 13.02
CA LEU A 105 -41.02 2.40 12.28
C LEU A 105 -41.31 1.74 10.94
N THR A 106 -42.50 2.00 10.45
CA THR A 106 -43.34 1.04 9.74
C THR A 106 -43.08 0.88 8.25
N ARG A 107 -42.79 -0.36 7.85
CA ARG A 107 -42.95 -0.87 6.48
C ARG A 107 -43.27 -2.38 6.54
N ASN A 108 -44.25 -2.82 5.74
CA ASN A 108 -44.70 -4.21 5.64
C ASN A 108 -43.67 -5.08 4.90
N TYR A 109 -42.56 -5.40 5.56
CA TYR A 109 -41.48 -6.22 5.00
C TYR A 109 -41.45 -7.57 5.69
N ARG A 110 -42.03 -8.58 5.04
CA ARG A 110 -42.00 -9.99 5.47
C ARG A 110 -41.18 -10.80 4.48
N PHE A 111 -40.42 -11.79 4.93
CA PHE A 111 -39.86 -12.78 4.02
C PHE A 111 -40.99 -13.57 3.35
N THR A 112 -40.74 -14.01 2.12
CA THR A 112 -41.71 -14.74 1.30
C THR A 112 -41.06 -15.86 0.50
N ASN A 113 -39.74 -15.80 0.30
CA ASN A 113 -39.02 -16.78 -0.49
C ASN A 113 -37.57 -16.92 0.00
N LEU A 114 -36.98 -18.08 -0.25
CA LEU A 114 -35.63 -18.46 0.13
C LEU A 114 -35.16 -19.50 -0.87
N PHE A 115 -34.01 -19.27 -1.46
CA PHE A 115 -33.39 -20.23 -2.36
C PHE A 115 -31.87 -20.13 -2.26
N TYR A 116 -31.20 -21.21 -2.63
CA TYR A 116 -29.76 -21.27 -2.73
C TYR A 116 -29.37 -21.27 -4.21
N ILE A 117 -28.54 -20.31 -4.59
CA ILE A 117 -28.05 -20.22 -5.96
C ILE A 117 -26.63 -19.67 -5.98
N ASP A 118 -25.78 -20.33 -6.77
CA ASP A 118 -24.42 -19.92 -7.07
C ASP A 118 -23.57 -19.56 -5.83
N GLY A 119 -23.65 -20.40 -4.80
CA GLY A 119 -22.89 -20.21 -3.56
C GLY A 119 -23.59 -19.36 -2.50
N TYR A 120 -24.77 -18.82 -2.78
CA TYR A 120 -25.47 -17.92 -1.86
C TYR A 120 -26.89 -18.38 -1.54
N PHE A 121 -27.23 -18.34 -0.25
CA PHE A 121 -28.61 -18.26 0.21
C PHE A 121 -29.14 -16.84 -0.03
N ILE A 122 -30.34 -16.75 -0.59
CA ILE A 122 -31.01 -15.50 -0.90
C ILE A 122 -32.41 -15.54 -0.32
N ALA A 123 -32.67 -14.73 0.70
CA ALA A 123 -33.98 -14.56 1.33
C ALA A 123 -34.64 -13.29 0.78
N LEU A 124 -35.81 -13.44 0.17
CA LEU A 124 -36.58 -12.35 -0.44
C LEU A 124 -37.89 -12.12 0.29
N GLY A 125 -38.36 -10.88 0.28
CA GLY A 125 -39.60 -10.51 0.93
C GLY A 125 -40.43 -9.47 0.20
N CYS A 126 -41.61 -9.18 0.73
CA CYS A 126 -42.42 -8.04 0.29
C CYS A 126 -41.63 -6.74 0.42
N GLY A 127 -41.86 -5.81 -0.50
CA GLY A 127 -41.12 -4.55 -0.53
C GLY A 127 -39.68 -4.72 -1.03
N ASP A 128 -38.74 -4.10 -0.33
CA ASP A 128 -37.37 -3.89 -0.81
C ASP A 128 -36.41 -4.95 -0.24
N LEU A 129 -36.98 -5.98 0.38
CA LEU A 129 -36.30 -6.93 1.25
C LEU A 129 -35.58 -8.02 0.45
N VAL A 130 -34.26 -7.93 0.44
CA VAL A 130 -33.36 -8.94 -0.12
C VAL A 130 -32.20 -9.13 0.85
N ASN A 131 -32.09 -10.30 1.47
CA ASN A 131 -30.95 -10.66 2.30
C ASN A 131 -30.14 -11.77 1.60
N ILE A 132 -28.82 -11.69 1.69
CA ILE A 132 -27.92 -12.70 1.13
C ILE A 132 -26.94 -13.22 2.18
N SER A 133 -26.55 -14.48 2.03
CA SER A 133 -25.54 -15.14 2.85
C SER A 133 -24.82 -16.22 2.05
N SER A 134 -23.49 -16.29 2.14
CA SER A 134 -22.70 -17.35 1.49
C SER A 134 -22.59 -18.64 2.34
N ASP A 135 -22.82 -18.53 3.65
CA ASP A 135 -22.63 -19.61 4.61
C ASP A 135 -23.92 -19.99 5.36
N GLY A 136 -25.01 -19.26 5.11
CA GLY A 136 -26.30 -19.38 5.80
C GLY A 136 -26.31 -18.75 7.20
N ARG A 137 -25.18 -18.27 7.71
CA ARG A 137 -25.01 -17.77 9.08
C ARG A 137 -24.85 -16.25 9.11
N ASN A 138 -23.97 -15.71 8.28
CA ASN A 138 -23.72 -14.28 8.19
C ASN A 138 -24.60 -13.70 7.07
N TRP A 139 -25.59 -12.89 7.46
CA TRP A 139 -26.56 -12.29 6.54
C TRP A 139 -26.34 -10.80 6.35
N SER A 140 -26.46 -10.34 5.12
CA SER A 140 -26.42 -8.92 4.76
C SER A 140 -27.69 -8.52 3.99
N GLU A 141 -28.26 -7.37 4.33
CA GLU A 141 -29.44 -6.81 3.65
C GLU A 141 -28.99 -5.92 2.47
N ILE A 142 -29.57 -6.13 1.29
CA ILE A 142 -29.36 -5.32 0.09
C ILE A 142 -30.52 -4.34 -0.04
N THR A 143 -30.36 -3.12 0.49
CA THR A 143 -31.44 -2.12 0.56
C THR A 143 -31.50 -1.23 -0.68
N LYS A 144 -32.12 -1.67 -1.79
CA LYS A 144 -32.30 -0.81 -3.00
C LYS A 144 -33.52 -1.07 -3.88
N PHE A 145 -34.41 -1.99 -3.53
CA PHE A 145 -35.45 -2.47 -4.46
C PHE A 145 -36.83 -1.86 -4.19
N GLN A 146 -37.85 -2.19 -5.00
CA GLN A 146 -39.26 -1.86 -4.73
C GLN A 146 -40.11 -3.10 -4.99
N ASP A 147 -40.87 -3.58 -3.99
CA ASP A 147 -41.76 -4.77 -4.00
C ASP A 147 -41.30 -5.97 -4.86
N VAL A 148 -40.22 -6.65 -4.45
CA VAL A 148 -39.68 -7.87 -5.07
C VAL A 148 -40.62 -9.06 -4.85
N ARG A 149 -41.02 -9.74 -5.92
CA ARG A 149 -41.93 -10.91 -5.85
C ARG A 149 -41.29 -12.22 -6.26
N LYS A 150 -40.38 -12.16 -7.22
CA LYS A 150 -39.65 -13.32 -7.73
C LYS A 150 -38.23 -12.90 -8.09
N ALA A 151 -37.34 -13.85 -8.14
CA ALA A 151 -36.02 -13.66 -8.69
C ALA A 151 -35.67 -14.82 -9.63
N ILE A 152 -34.85 -14.52 -10.62
CA ILE A 152 -34.22 -15.50 -11.48
C ILE A 152 -32.73 -15.18 -11.50
N PHE A 153 -31.91 -16.21 -11.48
CA PHE A 153 -30.48 -16.06 -11.63
C PHE A 153 -30.03 -16.63 -12.97
N LYS A 154 -29.23 -15.86 -13.71
CA LYS A 154 -28.66 -16.30 -14.98
C LYS A 154 -27.38 -15.52 -15.27
N ASN A 155 -26.34 -16.19 -15.77
CA ASN A 155 -25.07 -15.57 -16.16
C ASN A 155 -24.50 -14.65 -15.06
N ASN A 156 -24.37 -15.17 -13.83
CA ASN A 156 -23.81 -14.45 -12.68
C ASN A 156 -24.60 -13.18 -12.28
N THR A 157 -25.83 -13.06 -12.78
CA THR A 157 -26.72 -11.93 -12.57
C THR A 157 -27.99 -12.39 -11.88
N LEU A 158 -28.28 -11.78 -10.73
CA LEU A 158 -29.60 -11.87 -10.12
C LEU A 158 -30.54 -10.86 -10.79
N ILE A 159 -31.64 -11.35 -11.35
CA ILE A 159 -32.72 -10.57 -11.95
C ILE A 159 -33.90 -10.62 -10.99
N LEU A 160 -34.38 -9.46 -10.56
CA LEU A 160 -35.54 -9.34 -9.67
C LEU A 160 -36.78 -8.94 -10.48
N MET A 161 -37.90 -9.58 -10.20
CA MET A 161 -39.21 -9.20 -10.71
C MET A 161 -39.97 -8.43 -9.63
N THR A 162 -40.39 -7.22 -9.95
CA THR A 162 -40.96 -6.27 -8.99
C THR A 162 -42.37 -5.84 -9.38
N ARG A 163 -43.15 -5.36 -8.42
CA ARG A 163 -44.38 -4.61 -8.70
C ARG A 163 -44.14 -3.12 -8.49
N PRO A 164 -44.33 -2.26 -9.51
CA PRO A 164 -44.38 -0.82 -9.29
C PRO A 164 -45.59 -0.47 -8.42
N ILE A 165 -45.42 0.54 -7.58
CA ILE A 165 -46.39 0.92 -6.55
C ILE A 165 -47.71 1.43 -7.18
N LEU A 166 -48.82 0.88 -6.69
CA LEU A 166 -50.22 1.36 -6.72
C LEU A 166 -50.78 1.81 -8.09
N ILE A 167 -51.19 0.85 -8.94
CA ILE A 167 -52.47 0.84 -9.72
C ILE A 167 -52.48 -0.22 -10.85
N SER A 168 -51.35 -0.86 -11.19
CA SER A 168 -51.29 -1.73 -12.37
C SER A 168 -51.07 -3.21 -12.02
N TYR A 169 -51.90 -4.05 -12.64
CA TYR A 169 -51.90 -5.51 -12.51
C TYR A 169 -50.76 -6.29 -13.22
N PRO A 170 -49.86 -5.71 -14.06
CA PRO A 170 -48.72 -6.47 -14.57
C PRO A 170 -47.50 -6.40 -13.63
N VAL A 171 -46.93 -7.57 -13.34
CA VAL A 171 -45.56 -7.70 -12.82
C VAL A 171 -44.61 -7.07 -13.84
N SER A 172 -43.78 -6.13 -13.39
CA SER A 172 -42.80 -5.48 -14.25
C SER A 172 -41.45 -6.17 -14.06
N ILE A 173 -40.81 -6.61 -15.15
CA ILE A 173 -39.40 -7.02 -15.09
C ILE A 173 -38.58 -5.74 -15.04
N LEU A 174 -38.33 -5.24 -13.83
CA LEU A 174 -37.39 -4.14 -13.64
C LEU A 174 -35.98 -4.75 -13.61
N TYR A 175 -35.18 -4.46 -14.65
CA TYR A 175 -33.82 -4.98 -14.76
C TYR A 175 -32.88 -4.28 -13.79
N ASN A 176 -32.89 -4.69 -12.52
CA ASN A 176 -31.77 -4.40 -11.63
C ASN A 176 -30.74 -5.51 -11.77
N LYS A 177 -29.72 -5.28 -12.62
CA LYS A 177 -28.58 -6.19 -12.76
C LYS A 177 -27.75 -6.15 -11.49
N PHE A 178 -27.84 -7.19 -10.67
CA PHE A 178 -26.98 -7.34 -9.50
C PHE A 178 -25.96 -8.46 -9.73
N ASN A 179 -24.68 -8.11 -9.73
CA ASN A 179 -23.60 -9.09 -9.69
C ASN A 179 -23.44 -9.52 -8.24
N ILE A 180 -23.91 -10.72 -7.89
CA ILE A 180 -23.71 -11.28 -6.54
C ILE A 180 -22.27 -11.74 -6.31
N HIS A 181 -21.45 -11.82 -7.37
CA HIS A 181 -20.05 -12.21 -7.26
C HIS A 181 -19.16 -10.99 -7.09
N ASN A 182 -18.42 -10.96 -5.99
CA ASN A 182 -17.17 -10.22 -5.85
C ASN A 182 -16.05 -10.74 -6.78
N GLY A 183 -16.36 -11.56 -7.80
CA GLY A 183 -15.37 -12.23 -8.64
C GLY A 183 -14.39 -11.28 -9.33
N LEU A 184 -14.81 -10.03 -9.60
CA LEU A 184 -13.89 -8.99 -10.06
C LEU A 184 -12.84 -8.64 -8.99
N ASN A 185 -13.24 -8.49 -7.72
CA ASN A 185 -12.31 -8.24 -6.63
C ASN A 185 -11.36 -9.43 -6.43
N THR A 186 -11.85 -10.67 -6.50
CA THR A 186 -10.99 -11.87 -6.37
C THR A 186 -9.96 -11.96 -7.49
N ILE A 187 -10.34 -11.64 -8.74
CA ILE A 187 -9.40 -11.60 -9.87
C ILE A 187 -8.41 -10.45 -9.68
N LEU A 188 -8.87 -9.27 -9.29
CA LEU A 188 -8.01 -8.12 -9.06
C LEU A 188 -7.06 -8.32 -7.88
N GLU A 189 -7.45 -9.07 -6.85
CA GLU A 189 -6.58 -9.47 -5.74
C GLU A 189 -5.48 -10.44 -6.18
N MET A 190 -5.77 -11.32 -7.15
CA MET A 190 -4.75 -12.18 -7.77
C MET A 190 -3.80 -11.40 -8.68
N ILE A 191 -4.28 -10.38 -9.40
CA ILE A 191 -3.45 -9.54 -10.27
C ILE A 191 -2.61 -8.56 -9.43
N TYR A 192 -3.20 -8.00 -8.37
CA TYR A 192 -2.57 -7.03 -7.48
C TYR A 192 -2.56 -7.52 -6.02
N PRO A 193 -1.77 -8.55 -5.68
CA PRO A 193 -1.58 -8.95 -4.28
C PRO A 193 -0.98 -7.82 -3.43
N ILE A 194 -1.00 -8.00 -2.10
CA ILE A 194 -0.35 -7.06 -1.17
C ILE A 194 1.13 -6.94 -1.54
N GLY A 195 1.60 -5.69 -1.69
CA GLY A 195 2.95 -5.35 -2.16
C GLY A 195 3.06 -5.09 -3.66
N SER A 196 2.03 -5.34 -4.46
CA SER A 196 2.04 -5.00 -5.89
C SER A 196 2.14 -3.49 -6.12
N ILE A 197 2.80 -3.12 -7.22
CA ILE A 197 2.97 -1.74 -7.65
C ILE A 197 2.03 -1.45 -8.82
N TYR A 198 1.31 -0.34 -8.73
CA TYR A 198 0.49 0.21 -9.80
C TYR A 198 1.06 1.55 -10.26
N THR A 199 1.13 1.77 -11.58
CA THR A 199 1.63 3.01 -12.19
C THR A 199 0.63 3.58 -13.18
N SER A 200 0.43 4.90 -13.15
CA SER A 200 -0.51 5.60 -14.03
C SER A 200 -0.05 7.03 -14.34
N MET A 201 -0.52 7.59 -15.45
CA MET A 201 -0.39 9.03 -15.74
C MET A 201 -1.42 9.86 -14.95
N ASN A 202 -2.42 9.21 -14.35
CA ASN A 202 -3.44 9.84 -13.54
C ASN A 202 -3.09 9.74 -12.03
N SER A 203 -3.36 10.82 -11.29
CA SER A 203 -3.12 10.92 -9.86
C SER A 203 -4.16 10.23 -8.99
N THR A 204 -5.27 9.74 -9.56
CA THR A 204 -6.33 9.06 -8.81
C THR A 204 -5.79 7.86 -8.03
N ASN A 205 -6.24 7.71 -6.78
CA ASN A 205 -5.86 6.58 -5.93
C ASN A 205 -6.39 5.27 -6.55
N PRO A 206 -5.58 4.20 -6.65
CA PRO A 206 -6.04 2.94 -7.22
C PRO A 206 -7.23 2.32 -6.48
N ALA A 207 -7.43 2.63 -5.20
CA ALA A 207 -8.61 2.23 -4.45
C ALA A 207 -9.92 2.77 -5.08
N ASP A 208 -9.89 3.99 -5.62
CA ASP A 208 -11.05 4.61 -6.28
C ASP A 208 -11.26 4.06 -7.70
N VAL A 209 -10.17 3.65 -8.37
CA VAL A 209 -10.21 3.08 -9.72
C VAL A 209 -10.72 1.64 -9.71
N PHE A 210 -10.20 0.83 -8.78
CA PHE A 210 -10.52 -0.59 -8.70
C PHE A 210 -11.65 -0.91 -7.72
N GLY A 211 -12.01 0.02 -6.83
CA GLY A 211 -13.03 -0.19 -5.80
C GLY A 211 -12.57 -1.11 -4.66
N PHE A 212 -11.27 -1.39 -4.52
CA PHE A 212 -10.72 -2.25 -3.48
C PHE A 212 -9.25 -1.93 -3.13
N GLY A 213 -8.83 -2.47 -1.99
CA GLY A 213 -7.47 -2.39 -1.49
C GLY A 213 -7.12 -1.04 -0.87
N THR A 214 -6.06 -1.04 -0.06
CA THR A 214 -5.46 0.20 0.45
C THR A 214 -4.11 0.40 -0.23
N TRP A 215 -3.88 1.61 -0.74
CA TRP A 215 -2.71 1.92 -1.57
C TRP A 215 -1.94 3.10 -1.00
N GLN A 216 -0.62 2.99 -1.00
CA GLN A 216 0.29 4.04 -0.56
C GLN A 216 1.12 4.56 -1.72
N GLN A 217 1.19 5.88 -1.87
CA GLN A 217 1.89 6.53 -2.97
C GLN A 217 3.41 6.41 -2.83
N ILE A 218 4.09 6.21 -3.96
CA ILE A 218 5.53 6.30 -4.09
C ILE A 218 5.85 7.64 -4.75
N THR A 219 6.52 8.52 -4.00
CA THR A 219 6.92 9.86 -4.46
C THR A 219 8.44 10.00 -4.42
N ASP A 220 8.99 10.85 -5.32
CA ASP A 220 10.40 11.26 -5.38
C ASP A 220 11.44 10.12 -5.33
N ARG A 221 11.14 8.98 -5.99
CA ARG A 221 11.98 7.78 -5.96
C ARG A 221 12.02 7.08 -7.31
N PHE A 222 13.18 6.54 -7.64
CA PHE A 222 13.32 5.52 -8.70
C PHE A 222 13.16 4.13 -8.10
N LEU A 223 12.59 3.21 -8.87
CA LEU A 223 12.50 1.81 -8.47
C LEU A 223 13.85 1.13 -8.71
N TYR A 224 14.41 0.57 -7.63
CA TYR A 224 15.66 -0.18 -7.65
C TYR A 224 15.38 -1.65 -7.30
N CYS A 225 15.77 -2.56 -8.19
CA CYS A 225 15.63 -4.01 -7.96
C CYS A 225 16.62 -4.44 -6.86
N ALA A 226 16.10 -4.88 -5.72
CA ALA A 226 16.89 -5.19 -4.54
C ALA A 226 16.46 -6.50 -3.87
N ASN A 227 17.33 -7.02 -3.01
CA ASN A 227 17.07 -8.21 -2.19
C ASN A 227 16.27 -7.90 -0.91
N SER A 228 15.90 -6.64 -0.69
CA SER A 228 15.01 -6.21 0.37
C SER A 228 14.12 -5.08 -0.13
N SER A 229 12.87 -5.02 0.34
CA SER A 229 11.88 -4.06 -0.14
C SER A 229 11.80 -2.82 0.76
N LYS A 230 11.29 -1.71 0.19
CA LYS A 230 10.99 -0.44 0.90
C LYS A 230 12.20 0.29 1.53
N GLN A 231 13.42 -0.13 1.25
CA GLN A 231 14.60 0.65 1.60
C GLN A 231 14.71 1.87 0.67
N THR A 232 15.17 3.00 1.22
CA THR A 232 15.34 4.25 0.48
C THR A 232 16.78 4.74 0.60
N GLY A 233 17.30 5.33 -0.47
CA GLY A 233 18.63 5.95 -0.49
C GLY A 233 18.84 6.74 -1.78
N GLY A 234 20.08 7.19 -2.00
CA GLY A 234 20.45 8.02 -3.14
C GLY A 234 20.41 9.52 -2.85
N SER A 235 20.99 10.29 -3.77
CA SER A 235 21.11 11.74 -3.69
C SER A 235 21.01 12.33 -5.10
N LYS A 236 20.41 13.51 -5.22
CA LYS A 236 20.46 14.30 -6.46
C LYS A 236 21.78 15.06 -6.62
N LYS A 237 22.68 15.00 -5.62
CA LYS A 237 23.96 15.72 -5.58
C LYS A 237 25.13 14.78 -5.41
N ILE A 238 26.21 15.06 -6.14
CA ILE A 238 27.52 14.42 -5.98
C ILE A 238 28.23 15.14 -4.83
N THR A 239 28.64 14.39 -3.81
CA THR A 239 29.43 14.90 -2.68
C THR A 239 30.91 14.64 -2.89
N GLY A 240 31.77 15.23 -2.06
CA GLY A 240 33.22 14.96 -2.11
C GLY A 240 33.57 13.48 -1.95
N GLU A 241 32.81 12.72 -1.15
CA GLU A 241 32.99 11.27 -0.98
C GLU A 241 32.70 10.47 -2.25
N ASN A 242 31.90 11.02 -3.16
CA ASN A 242 31.58 10.38 -4.43
C ASN A 242 32.64 10.63 -5.51
N LEU A 243 33.60 11.52 -5.26
CA LEU A 243 34.65 11.84 -6.22
C LEU A 243 35.80 10.83 -6.12
N PRO A 244 36.34 10.33 -7.24
CA PRO A 244 37.57 9.54 -7.21
C PRO A 244 38.73 10.40 -6.71
N ALA A 245 39.76 9.73 -6.19
CA ALA A 245 41.02 10.37 -5.83
C ALA A 245 41.58 11.11 -7.06
N HIS A 246 41.90 12.39 -6.89
CA HIS A 246 42.46 13.25 -7.93
C HIS A 246 43.51 14.19 -7.33
N SER A 247 44.37 14.74 -8.19
CA SER A 247 45.40 15.70 -7.79
C SER A 247 45.34 16.94 -8.69
N HIS A 248 45.75 18.07 -8.12
CA HIS A 248 45.96 19.30 -8.87
C HIS A 248 47.46 19.47 -9.09
N TYR A 249 47.87 19.58 -10.36
CA TYR A 249 49.24 19.95 -10.67
C TYR A 249 49.40 21.46 -10.50
N VAL A 250 50.26 21.85 -9.56
CA VAL A 250 50.58 23.25 -9.32
C VAL A 250 52.08 23.44 -9.61
N ASN A 251 52.39 24.27 -10.61
CA ASN A 251 53.76 24.65 -10.94
C ASN A 251 53.95 26.13 -10.62
N LEU A 252 54.62 26.42 -9.50
CA LEU A 252 54.95 27.78 -9.08
C LEU A 252 56.42 28.03 -9.37
N ASN A 253 56.71 29.07 -10.15
CA ASN A 253 58.07 29.54 -10.36
C ASN A 253 58.22 30.90 -9.67
N THR A 254 59.06 30.95 -8.63
CA THR A 254 59.49 32.19 -8.00
C THR A 254 60.81 32.60 -8.65
N GLN A 255 60.75 33.36 -9.73
CA GLN A 255 61.93 33.92 -10.37
C GLN A 255 62.43 35.13 -9.58
N ASP A 256 63.06 34.89 -8.43
CA ASP A 256 64.25 35.64 -8.05
C ASP A 256 64.94 35.04 -6.82
N SER A 257 66.23 34.74 -6.97
CA SER A 257 67.17 34.55 -5.86
C SER A 257 67.29 35.85 -5.06
N GLY A 258 67.15 35.79 -3.73
CA GLY A 258 67.43 36.95 -2.89
C GLY A 258 68.92 37.33 -2.94
N TRP A 259 69.27 38.35 -3.72
CA TRP A 259 70.66 38.81 -3.85
C TRP A 259 71.12 39.46 -2.55
N HIS A 260 72.18 38.95 -1.95
CA HIS A 260 72.88 39.61 -0.85
C HIS A 260 74.39 39.34 -0.94
N SER A 261 75.22 40.31 -0.55
CA SER A 261 76.68 40.20 -0.57
C SER A 261 77.27 40.48 0.81
N HIS A 262 78.44 39.88 1.07
CA HIS A 262 79.23 40.16 2.26
C HIS A 262 80.49 40.92 1.85
N THR A 263 80.83 41.97 2.60
CA THR A 263 82.10 42.69 2.43
C THR A 263 83.02 42.33 3.58
N TYR A 264 84.25 41.93 3.26
CA TYR A 264 85.30 41.76 4.25
C TYR A 264 86.57 42.47 3.79
N THR A 265 87.38 42.86 4.76
CA THR A 265 88.65 43.55 4.53
C THR A 265 89.76 42.68 5.07
N ASN A 266 90.71 42.32 4.22
CA ASN A 266 91.93 41.65 4.67
C ASN A 266 93.04 42.69 4.79
N SER A 267 93.76 42.67 5.91
CA SER A 267 94.88 43.58 6.16
C SER A 267 96.16 42.77 6.14
N PHE A 268 97.06 43.11 5.22
CA PHE A 268 98.38 42.52 5.14
C PHE A 268 99.40 43.54 5.64
N GLU A 269 100.28 43.09 6.53
CA GLU A 269 101.38 43.86 7.10
C GLU A 269 102.68 43.24 6.59
N TYR A 270 103.40 43.98 5.74
CA TYR A 270 104.69 43.50 5.23
C TYR A 270 105.77 43.70 6.30
N PRO A 271 106.66 42.72 6.50
CA PRO A 271 107.85 42.91 7.33
C PRO A 271 108.70 44.03 6.73
N ASP A 272 109.00 45.03 7.54
CA ASP A 272 109.62 46.30 7.16
C ASP A 272 110.88 46.11 6.31
N GLY A 273 110.94 46.76 5.14
CA GLY A 273 112.22 46.93 4.44
C GLY A 273 112.20 47.18 2.92
N ASN A 274 111.10 46.94 2.21
CA ASN A 274 111.11 47.06 0.74
C ASN A 274 110.15 48.17 0.24
N ASN A 275 110.70 49.37 0.02
CA ASN A 275 110.00 50.54 -0.52
C ASN A 275 109.88 50.52 -2.06
N GLY A 276 109.65 49.35 -2.64
CA GLY A 276 109.48 49.17 -4.09
C GLY A 276 108.06 48.76 -4.41
N PHE A 277 107.43 49.41 -5.40
CA PHE A 277 106.32 48.79 -6.13
C PHE A 277 106.78 47.39 -6.57
N PRO A 278 105.96 46.33 -6.43
CA PRO A 278 106.32 45.02 -6.97
C PRO A 278 106.66 45.19 -8.46
N ASP A 279 107.86 44.78 -8.86
CA ASP A 279 108.31 44.87 -10.25
C ASP A 279 107.26 44.22 -11.16
N GLY A 280 106.59 45.04 -11.98
CA GLY A 280 105.56 44.61 -12.92
C GLY A 280 104.24 45.38 -12.88
N TRP A 281 104.01 46.30 -11.94
CA TRP A 281 102.75 47.04 -11.83
C TRP A 281 102.87 48.46 -12.40
N SER A 282 102.23 48.71 -13.54
CA SER A 282 102.16 50.04 -14.16
C SER A 282 101.13 50.94 -13.46
N ASP A 283 101.33 52.26 -13.52
CA ASP A 283 100.45 53.33 -12.98
C ASP A 283 98.96 53.21 -13.38
N ARG A 284 98.61 52.32 -14.32
CA ARG A 284 97.22 52.01 -14.69
C ARG A 284 96.42 51.29 -13.60
N ASP A 285 97.04 50.66 -12.60
CA ASP A 285 96.30 49.94 -11.55
C ASP A 285 95.75 50.83 -10.42
N ALA A 286 96.21 52.09 -10.34
CA ALA A 286 95.64 53.10 -9.43
C ALA A 286 94.17 53.43 -9.77
N SER A 287 93.72 53.10 -10.98
CA SER A 287 92.36 53.32 -11.47
C SER A 287 91.30 52.44 -10.80
N ARG A 288 91.68 51.40 -10.03
CA ARG A 288 90.77 50.45 -9.38
C ARG A 288 90.31 50.88 -7.97
N GLY A 289 90.22 52.19 -7.71
CA GLY A 289 89.69 52.71 -6.44
C GLY A 289 90.53 52.33 -5.20
N LYS A 290 91.83 52.07 -5.39
CA LYS A 290 92.78 51.72 -4.33
C LYS A 290 93.27 53.01 -3.66
N TYR A 291 92.60 53.45 -2.60
CA TYR A 291 92.96 54.66 -1.86
C TYR A 291 94.18 54.41 -0.95
N TRP A 292 95.29 55.09 -1.25
CA TRP A 292 96.52 55.07 -0.44
C TRP A 292 96.43 56.15 0.65
N TYR A 293 95.99 55.78 1.86
CA TYR A 293 96.03 56.69 3.01
C TYR A 293 97.22 56.34 3.92
N GLY A 294 98.31 57.10 3.75
CA GLY A 294 99.24 57.50 4.81
C GLY A 294 99.70 56.46 5.85
N ASN A 295 100.36 55.38 5.44
CA ASN A 295 101.60 54.85 6.05
C ASN A 295 102.12 53.74 5.13
N LYS A 296 103.41 53.72 4.78
CA LYS A 296 103.94 52.94 3.65
C LYS A 296 103.88 51.40 3.78
N ASN A 297 103.43 50.86 4.92
CA ASN A 297 103.50 49.43 5.21
C ASN A 297 102.14 48.74 5.41
N ARG A 298 101.01 49.46 5.28
CA ARG A 298 99.68 48.89 5.51
C ARG A 298 98.77 49.09 4.31
N TRP A 299 98.25 47.99 3.79
CA TRP A 299 97.29 48.02 2.71
C TRP A 299 96.04 47.21 3.05
N ASN A 300 94.89 47.80 2.77
CA ASN A 300 93.57 47.20 2.97
C ASN A 300 92.95 46.94 1.60
N GLU A 301 92.72 45.66 1.26
CA GLU A 301 91.88 45.30 0.11
C GLU A 301 90.48 44.98 0.60
N GLY A 302 89.49 45.70 0.09
CA GLY A 302 88.09 45.35 0.26
C GLY A 302 87.68 44.33 -0.78
N TYR A 303 87.24 43.15 -0.34
CA TYR A 303 86.63 42.16 -1.22
C TYR A 303 85.14 42.06 -0.89
N THR A 304 84.31 42.11 -1.91
CA THR A 304 82.88 41.82 -1.80
C THR A 304 82.63 40.47 -2.44
N SER A 305 82.03 39.54 -1.70
CA SER A 305 81.67 38.24 -2.26
C SER A 305 80.57 38.42 -3.31
N ASN A 306 80.64 37.66 -4.41
CA ASN A 306 79.50 37.56 -5.33
C ASN A 306 78.32 36.94 -4.59
N GLY A 307 77.22 37.67 -4.52
CA GLY A 307 76.05 37.33 -3.74
C GLY A 307 75.17 36.29 -4.41
N SER A 308 75.09 35.09 -3.83
CA SER A 308 74.03 34.12 -4.08
C SER A 308 73.69 33.43 -2.76
N GLY A 309 72.44 33.55 -2.34
CA GLY A 309 71.94 33.04 -1.08
C GLY A 309 70.84 32.02 -1.29
N THR A 310 70.86 30.93 -0.53
CA THR A 310 69.75 29.97 -0.50
C THR A 310 68.61 30.54 0.32
N HIS A 311 67.46 30.81 -0.30
CA HIS A 311 66.22 31.14 0.41
C HIS A 311 65.11 30.17 0.02
N SER A 312 64.11 30.00 0.88
CA SER A 312 62.98 29.10 0.68
C SER A 312 61.67 29.87 0.56
N HIS A 313 60.84 29.53 -0.41
CA HIS A 313 59.45 29.98 -0.47
C HIS A 313 58.54 28.97 0.23
N ASN A 314 57.77 29.42 1.21
CA ASN A 314 56.66 28.64 1.75
C ASN A 314 55.37 29.10 1.07
N VAL A 315 54.72 28.19 0.33
CA VAL A 315 53.42 28.47 -0.29
C VAL A 315 52.37 27.60 0.40
N SER A 316 51.43 28.25 1.09
CA SER A 316 50.32 27.58 1.77
C SER A 316 49.00 28.27 1.45
N GLY A 317 47.97 27.49 1.16
CA GLY A 317 46.63 27.98 0.86
C GLY A 317 45.77 26.90 0.22
N TYR A 318 44.51 27.22 -0.04
CA TYR A 318 43.59 26.35 -0.77
C TYR A 318 43.43 26.87 -2.21
N THR A 319 43.34 25.95 -3.18
CA THR A 319 42.83 26.31 -4.50
C THR A 319 41.36 26.71 -4.39
N GLN A 320 40.85 27.46 -5.37
CA GLN A 320 39.43 27.80 -5.40
C GLN A 320 38.57 26.54 -5.44
N THR A 321 37.41 26.58 -4.78
CA THR A 321 36.42 25.51 -4.86
C THR A 321 36.00 25.32 -6.32
N THR A 322 36.05 24.07 -6.80
CA THR A 322 35.61 23.70 -8.14
C THR A 322 34.29 22.91 -8.07
N GLY A 323 33.52 22.94 -9.16
CA GLY A 323 32.20 22.28 -9.25
C GLY A 323 31.02 23.21 -8.93
N ARG A 324 29.90 23.05 -9.66
CA ARG A 324 28.69 23.88 -9.49
C ARG A 324 27.70 23.33 -8.46
N GLY A 325 27.87 22.08 -8.02
CA GLY A 325 26.97 21.41 -7.07
C GLY A 325 25.52 21.31 -7.55
N THR A 326 25.29 21.39 -8.87
CA THR A 326 23.97 21.32 -9.48
C THR A 326 23.41 19.91 -9.35
N ASP A 327 22.11 19.82 -9.12
CA ASP A 327 21.43 18.53 -9.10
C ASP A 327 21.65 17.81 -10.44
N TYR A 328 22.01 16.53 -10.37
CA TYR A 328 22.17 15.68 -11.53
C TYR A 328 20.99 14.71 -11.56
N MET A 329 20.19 14.79 -12.62
CA MET A 329 19.12 13.84 -12.88
C MET A 329 19.09 13.55 -14.38
N PRO A 330 19.19 12.29 -14.82
CA PRO A 330 19.04 11.97 -16.23
C PRO A 330 17.65 12.39 -16.71
N PRO A 331 17.42 12.69 -17.99
CA PRO A 331 16.08 12.98 -18.51
C PRO A 331 15.08 11.88 -18.13
N TYR A 332 13.90 12.26 -17.63
CA TYR A 332 12.89 11.32 -17.13
C TYR A 332 11.47 11.83 -17.42
N MET A 333 10.51 10.89 -17.38
CA MET A 333 9.08 11.18 -17.37
C MET A 333 8.50 10.81 -16.00
N THR A 334 7.70 11.69 -15.42
CA THR A 334 7.03 11.43 -14.15
C THR A 334 5.74 10.65 -14.35
N VAL A 335 5.53 9.63 -13.52
CA VAL A 335 4.27 8.89 -13.41
C VAL A 335 3.84 8.84 -11.95
N TYR A 336 2.55 8.65 -11.70
CA TYR A 336 2.04 8.36 -10.38
C TYR A 336 2.21 6.87 -10.10
N ALA A 337 2.89 6.53 -9.01
CA ALA A 337 3.11 5.16 -8.60
C ALA A 337 2.55 4.93 -7.18
N TRP A 338 1.99 3.75 -6.97
CA TRP A 338 1.39 3.34 -5.70
C TRP A 338 1.76 1.89 -5.42
N PHE A 339 1.88 1.50 -4.15
CA PHE A 339 1.97 0.09 -3.76
C PHE A 339 0.84 -0.30 -2.81
N ARG A 340 0.34 -1.52 -2.95
CA ARG A 340 -0.76 -2.04 -2.14
C ARG A 340 -0.26 -2.42 -0.74
N VAL A 341 -0.93 -1.91 0.29
CA VAL A 341 -0.63 -2.23 1.69
C VAL A 341 -1.59 -3.23 2.31
N GLN A 342 -2.86 -3.26 1.86
CA GLN A 342 -3.92 -4.15 2.33
C GLN A 342 -4.86 -4.51 1.19
#